data_AF-A0A257HU54-F1
#
_entry.id   AF-A0A257HU54-F1
#
_cell.length_a   1.000
_cell.length_b   1.000
_cell.length_c   1.000
_cell.angle_alpha   90.00
_cell.angle_beta   90.00
_cell.angle_gamma   90.00
#
_symmetry.space_group_name_H-M   'P 1'
#
loop_
_entity.id
_entity.type
_entity.pdbx_description
1 polymer ?
#
loop_
_entity_poly.entity_id
_entity_poly.type
_entity_poly.pdbx_seq_one_letter_code
_entity_poly.pdbx_strand_id
1 'polypeptide(L)'
;MNLAVDYPLQSLINSTTQSVVYLDKNCKVLFFNTMAEHRIRAYRKIRVIEGINFHECLCESTSERFLFYFKMALEGKKSDLEVQLPLGNTFVWHSVGFFPVFDDAKNICGVSFVFNDIHEKKLNELKNVAYIEALESIAWRQSHLFRAPLANIKGLTELLSLQAGAVIDAELMEMLGMLKAESEKLDNEIHSIVGLTNEIKLGKVFRN
;
A
#
# COMPACT_ATOMS: atom_id res chain seq x y z
N MET A 1 -8.74 -40.80 -19.43
CA MET A 1 -9.77 -39.85 -18.96
C MET A 1 -9.31 -38.48 -19.42
N ASN A 2 -9.98 -37.92 -20.44
CA ASN A 2 -9.58 -36.69 -21.10
C ASN A 2 -9.57 -35.53 -20.09
N LEU A 3 -8.38 -34.99 -19.80
CA LEU A 3 -8.22 -33.66 -19.23
C LEU A 3 -8.60 -32.65 -20.32
N ALA A 4 -9.91 -32.46 -20.53
CA ALA A 4 -10.38 -31.22 -21.11
C ALA A 4 -10.05 -30.14 -20.08
N VAL A 5 -8.89 -29.52 -20.25
CA VAL A 5 -8.49 -28.39 -19.42
C VAL A 5 -9.55 -27.32 -19.64
N ASP A 6 -10.22 -26.95 -18.56
CA ASP A 6 -11.41 -26.10 -18.58
C ASP A 6 -11.03 -24.73 -19.15
N TYR A 7 -11.38 -24.48 -20.42
CA TYR A 7 -11.07 -23.25 -21.16
C TYR A 7 -11.41 -21.95 -20.39
N PRO A 8 -12.49 -21.88 -19.58
CA PRO A 8 -12.78 -20.72 -18.75
C PRO A 8 -11.72 -20.45 -17.68
N LEU A 9 -11.20 -21.49 -17.03
CA LEU A 9 -10.20 -21.37 -15.97
C LEU A 9 -8.85 -20.91 -16.53
N GLN A 10 -8.44 -21.46 -17.67
CA GLN A 10 -7.25 -20.99 -18.38
C GLN A 10 -7.39 -19.53 -18.80
N SER A 11 -8.56 -19.14 -19.33
CA SER A 11 -8.82 -17.76 -19.75
C SER A 11 -8.76 -16.79 -18.57
N LEU A 12 -9.30 -17.18 -17.41
CA LEU A 12 -9.27 -16.37 -16.19
C LEU A 12 -7.86 -16.22 -15.62
N ILE A 13 -7.05 -17.28 -15.62
CA ILE A 13 -5.66 -17.21 -15.14
C ILE A 13 -4.79 -16.41 -16.13
N ASN A 14 -5.06 -16.50 -17.43
CA ASN A 14 -4.37 -15.73 -18.48
C ASN A 14 -4.74 -14.24 -18.51
N SER A 15 -5.91 -13.85 -18.01
CA SER A 15 -6.29 -12.42 -17.94
C SER A 15 -5.63 -11.69 -16.77
N THR A 16 -5.00 -12.42 -15.84
CA THR A 16 -4.27 -11.80 -14.72
C THR A 16 -2.94 -11.19 -15.16
N THR A 17 -2.52 -10.13 -14.48
CA THR A 17 -1.19 -9.51 -14.64
C THR A 17 -0.09 -10.24 -13.87
N GLN A 18 -0.45 -11.26 -13.09
CA GLN A 18 0.46 -12.06 -12.30
C GLN A 18 1.00 -13.23 -13.12
N SER A 19 2.25 -13.60 -12.87
CA SER A 19 2.80 -14.84 -13.41
C SER A 19 2.34 -15.98 -12.52
N VAL A 20 1.65 -16.95 -13.09
CA VAL A 20 1.17 -18.14 -12.37
C VAL A 20 1.76 -19.38 -13.02
N VAL A 21 2.37 -20.24 -12.21
CA VAL A 21 2.94 -21.51 -12.63
C VAL A 21 2.45 -22.58 -11.67
N TYR A 22 1.86 -23.65 -12.19
CA TYR A 22 1.47 -24.82 -11.43
C TYR A 22 2.51 -25.92 -11.57
N LEU A 23 2.98 -26.43 -10.44
CA LEU A 23 4.06 -27.39 -10.32
C LEU A 23 3.56 -28.69 -9.67
N ASP A 24 4.02 -29.84 -10.15
CA ASP A 24 3.82 -31.12 -9.47
C ASP A 24 4.70 -31.24 -8.20
N LYS A 25 4.57 -32.35 -7.48
CA LYS A 25 5.37 -32.64 -6.26
C LYS A 25 6.88 -32.73 -6.51
N ASN A 26 7.30 -32.96 -7.76
CA ASN A 26 8.68 -33.08 -8.18
C ASN A 26 9.22 -31.79 -8.81
N CYS A 27 8.50 -30.67 -8.66
CA CYS A 27 8.84 -29.37 -9.24
C CYS A 27 8.77 -29.31 -10.78
N LYS A 28 8.04 -30.23 -11.42
CA LYS A 28 7.78 -30.17 -12.86
C LYS A 28 6.63 -29.24 -13.16
N VAL A 29 6.79 -28.41 -14.19
CA VAL A 29 5.74 -27.51 -14.66
C VAL A 29 4.61 -28.32 -15.28
N LEU A 30 3.41 -28.21 -14.71
CA LEU A 30 2.20 -28.81 -15.26
C LEU A 30 1.35 -27.80 -16.03
N PHE A 31 1.41 -26.52 -15.65
CA PHE A 31 0.71 -25.43 -16.33
C PHE A 31 1.41 -24.10 -16.02
N PHE A 32 1.32 -23.15 -16.95
CA PHE A 32 1.76 -21.77 -16.75
C PHE A 32 0.90 -20.84 -17.58
N ASN A 33 0.71 -19.61 -17.10
CA ASN A 33 -0.04 -18.60 -17.83
C ASN A 33 0.85 -17.79 -18.78
N THR A 34 0.21 -17.04 -19.68
CA THR A 34 0.88 -16.22 -20.71
C THR A 34 1.88 -15.23 -20.08
N MET A 35 1.51 -14.65 -18.93
CA MET A 35 2.38 -13.73 -18.20
C MET A 35 3.61 -14.42 -17.62
N ALA A 36 3.50 -15.65 -17.11
CA ALA A 36 4.63 -16.44 -16.65
C ALA A 36 5.59 -16.75 -17.81
N GLU A 37 5.07 -17.17 -18.97
CA GLU A 37 5.92 -17.41 -20.15
C GLU A 37 6.69 -16.15 -20.55
N HIS A 38 5.99 -15.01 -20.65
CA HIS A 38 6.59 -13.74 -21.02
C HIS A 38 7.71 -13.32 -20.05
N ARG A 39 7.46 -13.39 -18.73
CA ARG A 39 8.45 -13.00 -17.72
C ARG A 39 9.63 -13.96 -17.64
N ILE A 40 9.41 -15.27 -17.71
CA ILE A 40 10.51 -16.25 -17.72
C ILE A 40 11.39 -16.03 -18.96
N ARG A 41 10.78 -15.78 -20.12
CA ARG A 41 11.51 -15.47 -21.35
C ARG A 41 12.27 -14.15 -21.25
N ALA A 42 11.68 -13.12 -20.65
CA ALA A 42 12.34 -11.82 -20.46
C ALA A 42 13.55 -11.91 -19.51
N TYR A 43 13.39 -12.59 -18.36
CA TYR A 43 14.43 -12.64 -17.32
C TYR A 43 15.52 -13.69 -17.59
N ARG A 44 15.17 -14.83 -18.19
CA ARG A 44 16.10 -15.97 -18.33
C ARG A 44 16.41 -16.32 -19.78
N LYS A 45 15.69 -15.74 -20.75
CA LYS A 45 15.77 -16.11 -22.18
C LYS A 45 15.48 -17.59 -22.45
N ILE A 46 14.82 -18.27 -21.51
CA ILE A 46 14.39 -19.66 -21.62
C ILE A 46 12.93 -19.68 -22.06
N ARG A 47 12.57 -20.62 -22.94
CA ARG A 47 11.18 -20.93 -23.25
C ARG A 47 10.71 -22.02 -22.31
N VAL A 48 9.77 -21.70 -21.42
CA VAL A 48 9.20 -22.69 -20.51
C VAL A 48 8.28 -23.63 -21.30
N ILE A 49 8.33 -24.91 -20.98
CA ILE A 49 7.47 -25.95 -21.56
C ILE A 49 6.94 -26.83 -20.42
N GLU A 50 5.79 -27.45 -20.62
CA GLU A 50 5.27 -28.43 -19.66
C GLU A 50 6.24 -29.61 -19.50
N GLY A 51 6.38 -30.11 -18.28
CA GLY A 51 7.24 -31.21 -17.89
C GLY A 51 8.68 -30.83 -17.52
N ILE A 52 9.15 -29.62 -17.83
CA ILE A 52 10.48 -29.15 -17.40
C ILE A 52 10.53 -28.97 -15.88
N ASN A 53 11.69 -29.20 -15.28
CA ASN A 53 11.90 -28.88 -13.87
C ASN A 53 12.00 -27.36 -13.72
N PHE A 54 11.07 -26.76 -12.99
CA PHE A 54 11.01 -25.31 -12.82
C PHE A 54 12.25 -24.75 -12.09
N HIS A 55 12.92 -25.56 -11.28
CA HIS A 55 14.18 -25.19 -10.63
C HIS A 55 15.28 -24.82 -11.64
N GLU A 56 15.30 -25.44 -12.82
CA GLU A 56 16.27 -25.12 -13.88
C GLU A 56 15.99 -23.74 -14.53
N CYS A 57 14.75 -23.26 -14.41
CA CYS A 57 14.36 -21.94 -14.89
C CYS A 57 14.78 -20.82 -13.91
N LEU A 58 15.14 -21.15 -12.67
CA LEU A 58 15.46 -20.16 -11.64
C LEU A 58 16.90 -19.66 -11.70
N CYS A 59 17.15 -18.48 -11.13
CA CYS A 59 18.50 -18.01 -10.85
C CYS A 59 19.06 -18.74 -9.62
N GLU A 60 20.38 -19.00 -9.64
CA GLU A 60 21.09 -19.67 -8.53
C GLU A 60 20.87 -18.96 -7.19
N SER A 61 20.89 -17.61 -7.19
CA SER A 61 20.64 -16.78 -6.00
C SER A 61 19.25 -16.94 -5.38
N THR A 62 18.27 -17.42 -6.14
CA THR A 62 16.87 -17.59 -5.70
C THR A 62 16.48 -19.05 -5.49
N SER A 63 17.31 -19.99 -5.94
CA SER A 63 17.01 -21.42 -5.97
C SER A 63 16.75 -22.01 -4.59
N GLU A 64 17.61 -21.72 -3.62
CA GLU A 64 17.49 -22.27 -2.26
C GLU A 64 16.21 -21.80 -1.57
N ARG A 65 15.93 -20.49 -1.64
CA ARG A 65 14.71 -19.90 -1.07
C ARG A 65 13.46 -20.47 -1.73
N PHE A 66 13.48 -20.61 -3.06
CA PHE A 66 12.38 -21.24 -3.77
C PHE A 66 12.12 -22.66 -3.30
N LEU A 67 13.16 -23.51 -3.22
CA LEU A 67 13.03 -24.90 -2.79
C LEU A 67 12.52 -25.00 -1.34
N PHE A 68 12.95 -24.09 -0.47
CA PHE A 68 12.46 -24.02 0.91
C PHE A 68 10.95 -23.79 0.96
N TYR A 69 10.44 -22.73 0.30
CA TYR A 69 9.00 -22.43 0.30
C TYR A 69 8.17 -23.43 -0.48
N PHE A 70 8.72 -23.99 -1.56
CA PHE A 70 8.11 -25.09 -2.30
C PHE A 70 7.88 -26.31 -1.41
N LYS A 71 8.88 -26.72 -0.62
CA LYS A 71 8.73 -27.81 0.36
C LYS A 71 7.72 -27.49 1.44
N MET A 72 7.74 -26.27 1.99
CA MET A 72 6.72 -25.83 2.96
C MET A 72 5.30 -25.90 2.39
N ALA A 73 5.11 -25.52 1.13
CA ALA A 73 3.83 -25.66 0.45
C ALA A 73 3.43 -27.13 0.29
N LEU A 74 4.38 -28.03 -0.01
CA LEU A 74 4.11 -29.48 -0.03
C LEU A 74 3.76 -30.07 1.35
N GLU A 75 4.04 -29.36 2.45
CA GLU A 75 3.54 -29.67 3.80
C GLU A 75 2.19 -29.01 4.11
N GLY A 76 1.59 -28.30 3.15
CA GLY A 76 0.31 -27.62 3.28
C GLY A 76 0.39 -26.18 3.80
N LYS A 77 1.60 -25.62 3.97
CA LYS A 77 1.79 -24.24 4.46
C LYS A 77 1.84 -23.26 3.29
N LYS A 78 0.89 -22.33 3.23
CA LYS A 78 0.94 -21.21 2.27
C LYS A 78 1.99 -20.17 2.67
N SER A 79 2.62 -19.54 1.69
CA SER A 79 3.55 -18.41 1.88
C SER A 79 3.27 -17.34 0.83
N ASP A 80 3.25 -16.08 1.24
CA ASP A 80 3.14 -14.91 0.36
C ASP A 80 4.06 -13.83 0.92
N LEU A 81 5.05 -13.43 0.13
CA LEU A 81 6.18 -12.64 0.58
C LEU A 81 6.42 -11.48 -0.38
N GLU A 82 6.63 -10.29 0.17
CA GLU A 82 7.15 -9.15 -0.58
C GLU A 82 8.67 -9.11 -0.43
N VAL A 83 9.40 -9.27 -1.54
CA VAL A 83 10.86 -9.30 -1.57
C VAL A 83 11.40 -8.30 -2.58
N GLN A 84 12.53 -7.68 -2.26
CA GLN A 84 13.31 -6.92 -3.23
C GLN A 84 14.28 -7.84 -3.94
N LEU A 85 14.22 -7.85 -5.27
CA LEU A 85 15.16 -8.57 -6.12
C LEU A 85 15.97 -7.59 -6.95
N PRO A 86 17.27 -7.83 -7.16
CA PRO A 86 18.08 -7.01 -8.03
C PRO A 86 17.66 -7.24 -9.49
N LEU A 87 17.38 -6.15 -10.21
CA LEU A 87 17.16 -6.13 -11.64
C LEU A 87 18.12 -5.09 -12.26
N GLY A 88 19.21 -5.60 -12.84
CA GLY A 88 20.32 -4.76 -13.30
C GLY A 88 20.96 -4.00 -12.14
N ASN A 89 20.92 -2.67 -12.19
CA ASN A 89 21.50 -1.79 -11.16
C ASN A 89 20.45 -1.26 -10.16
N THR A 90 19.22 -1.80 -10.18
CA THR A 90 18.11 -1.33 -9.34
C THR A 90 17.49 -2.48 -8.57
N PHE A 91 16.81 -2.17 -7.46
CA PHE A 91 16.04 -3.15 -6.70
C PHE A 91 14.55 -2.96 -6.96
N VAL A 92 13.88 -4.02 -7.37
CA VAL A 92 12.47 -4.03 -7.73
C VAL A 92 11.72 -4.89 -6.74
N TRP A 93 10.58 -4.39 -6.25
CA TRP A 93 9.75 -5.13 -5.29
C TRP A 93 8.90 -6.15 -6.04
N HIS A 94 8.90 -7.38 -5.53
CA HIS A 94 8.12 -8.48 -6.07
C HIS A 94 7.31 -9.13 -4.96
N SER A 95 6.06 -9.51 -5.27
CA SER A 95 5.28 -10.45 -4.47
C SER A 95 5.52 -11.85 -5.01
N VAL A 96 5.84 -12.77 -4.10
CA VAL A 96 6.17 -14.16 -4.40
C VAL A 96 5.35 -15.07 -3.49
N GLY A 97 4.48 -15.86 -4.10
CA GLY A 97 3.53 -16.73 -3.44
C GLY A 97 3.77 -18.21 -3.75
N PHE A 98 3.62 -19.05 -2.72
CA PHE A 98 3.63 -20.50 -2.81
C PHE A 98 2.38 -21.03 -2.12
N PHE A 99 1.48 -21.62 -2.90
CA PHE A 99 0.20 -22.11 -2.42
C PHE A 99 0.05 -23.60 -2.70
N PRO A 100 -0.22 -24.44 -1.67
CA PRO A 100 -0.54 -25.85 -1.90
C PRO A 100 -1.80 -25.98 -2.76
N VAL A 101 -1.76 -26.88 -3.73
CA VAL A 101 -2.93 -27.28 -4.51
C VAL A 101 -3.35 -28.66 -4.03
N PHE A 102 -4.65 -28.81 -3.76
CA PHE A 102 -5.23 -30.04 -3.24
C PHE A 102 -6.11 -30.70 -4.30
N ASP A 103 -6.13 -32.02 -4.31
CA ASP A 103 -7.13 -32.80 -5.05
C ASP A 103 -8.47 -32.89 -4.29
N ASP A 104 -9.47 -33.53 -4.91
CA ASP A 104 -10.80 -33.72 -4.30
C ASP A 104 -10.75 -34.53 -2.99
N ALA A 105 -9.72 -35.36 -2.82
CA ALA A 105 -9.47 -36.14 -1.62
C ALA A 105 -8.66 -35.37 -0.55
N LYS A 106 -8.43 -34.06 -0.73
CA LYS A 106 -7.63 -33.17 0.12
C LYS A 106 -6.17 -33.57 0.26
N ASN A 107 -5.64 -34.39 -0.65
CA ASN A 107 -4.22 -34.62 -0.72
C ASN A 107 -3.57 -33.50 -1.52
N ILE A 108 -2.40 -33.05 -1.08
CA ILE A 108 -1.62 -32.10 -1.85
C ILE A 108 -1.21 -32.80 -3.15
N CYS A 109 -1.52 -32.19 -4.29
CA CYS A 109 -1.18 -32.69 -5.62
C CYS A 109 -0.01 -31.90 -6.24
N GLY A 110 0.21 -30.67 -5.79
CA GLY A 110 1.27 -29.80 -6.29
C GLY A 110 1.30 -28.44 -5.60
N VAL A 111 1.98 -27.48 -6.22
CA VAL A 111 2.15 -26.11 -5.71
C VAL A 111 1.83 -25.12 -6.82
N SER A 112 1.00 -24.11 -6.51
CA SER A 112 0.82 -22.93 -7.33
C SER A 112 1.84 -21.88 -6.91
N PHE A 113 2.76 -21.58 -7.82
CA PHE A 113 3.75 -20.54 -7.70
C PHE A 113 3.23 -19.27 -8.38
N VAL A 114 3.17 -18.19 -7.62
CA VAL A 114 2.72 -16.88 -8.10
C VAL A 114 3.86 -15.89 -7.97
N PHE A 115 4.12 -15.14 -9.02
CA PHE A 115 5.14 -14.11 -9.05
C PHE A 115 4.59 -12.84 -9.68
N ASN A 116 4.78 -11.70 -9.00
CA ASN A 116 4.31 -10.43 -9.52
C ASN A 116 5.26 -9.29 -9.18
N ASP A 117 5.48 -8.39 -10.14
CA ASP A 117 6.12 -7.11 -9.88
C ASP A 117 5.12 -6.20 -9.18
N ILE A 118 5.50 -5.67 -8.02
CA ILE A 118 4.70 -4.74 -7.21
C ILE A 118 5.44 -3.42 -6.98
N HIS A 119 6.48 -3.11 -7.75
CA HIS A 119 7.37 -1.98 -7.50
C HIS A 119 6.66 -0.64 -7.58
N GLU A 120 5.86 -0.39 -8.64
CA GLU A 120 5.08 0.85 -8.73
C GLU A 120 4.04 0.95 -7.61
N LYS A 121 3.36 -0.16 -7.30
CA LYS A 121 2.40 -0.22 -6.20
C LYS A 121 3.07 0.17 -4.88
N LYS A 122 4.24 -0.41 -4.59
CA LYS A 122 5.00 -0.12 -3.38
C LYS A 122 5.52 1.32 -3.33
N LEU A 123 5.97 1.85 -4.46
CA LEU A 123 6.41 3.24 -4.54
C LEU A 123 5.26 4.21 -4.28
N ASN A 124 4.08 3.92 -4.80
CA ASN A 124 2.88 4.73 -4.56
C ASN A 124 2.42 4.63 -3.11
N GLU A 125 2.46 3.44 -2.49
CA GLU A 125 2.21 3.26 -1.06
C GLU A 125 3.17 4.11 -0.22
N LEU A 126 4.48 4.04 -0.49
CA LEU A 126 5.50 4.82 0.23
C LEU A 126 5.31 6.32 0.05
N LYS A 127 5.01 6.78 -1.18
CA LYS A 127 4.70 8.19 -1.46
C LYS A 127 3.47 8.66 -0.68
N ASN A 128 2.41 7.85 -0.64
CA ASN A 128 1.20 8.18 0.11
C ASN A 128 1.47 8.31 1.60
N VAL A 129 2.25 7.39 2.17
CA VAL A 129 2.68 7.49 3.58
C VAL A 129 3.46 8.78 3.82
N ALA A 130 4.45 9.10 2.98
CA ALA A 130 5.23 10.32 3.09
C ALA A 130 4.37 11.60 2.94
N TYR A 131 3.38 11.60 2.04
CA TYR A 131 2.44 12.71 1.90
C TYR A 131 1.60 12.92 3.17
N ILE A 132 1.10 11.84 3.79
CA ILE A 132 0.34 11.91 5.04
C ILE A 132 1.20 12.48 6.16
N GLU A 133 2.42 11.99 6.33
CA GLU A 133 3.37 12.50 7.34
C GLU A 133 3.69 13.99 7.13
N ALA A 134 3.86 14.41 5.86
CA ALA A 134 4.09 15.82 5.53
C ALA A 134 2.89 16.70 5.88
N LEU A 135 1.67 16.27 5.56
CA LEU A 135 0.44 16.98 5.92
C LEU A 135 0.28 17.10 7.44
N GLU A 136 0.57 16.04 8.21
CA GLU A 136 0.57 16.07 9.67
C GLU A 136 1.56 17.10 10.21
N SER A 137 2.78 17.11 9.69
CA SER A 137 3.82 18.07 10.10
C SER A 137 3.40 19.52 9.85
N ILE A 138 2.80 19.80 8.69
CA ILE A 138 2.30 21.13 8.31
C ILE A 138 1.16 21.54 9.23
N ALA A 139 0.13 20.70 9.40
CA ALA A 139 -1.04 20.99 10.23
C ALA A 139 -0.63 21.26 11.68
N TRP A 140 0.26 20.44 12.25
CA TRP A 140 0.75 20.63 13.61
C TRP A 140 1.53 21.93 13.77
N ARG A 141 2.47 22.23 12.85
CA ARG A 141 3.25 23.47 12.88
C ARG A 141 2.36 24.70 12.75
N GLN A 142 1.41 24.67 11.82
CA GLN A 142 0.48 25.77 11.58
C GLN A 142 -0.40 26.03 12.80
N SER A 143 -0.96 24.99 13.42
CA SER A 143 -1.74 25.12 14.65
C SER A 143 -0.91 25.73 15.78
N HIS A 144 0.31 25.24 16.00
CA HIS A 144 1.18 25.75 17.05
C HIS A 144 1.58 27.23 16.82
N LEU A 145 1.95 27.59 15.59
CA LEU A 145 2.34 28.96 15.24
C LEU A 145 1.19 29.96 15.39
N PHE A 146 -0.06 29.54 15.12
CA PHE A 146 -1.21 30.44 15.24
C PHE A 146 -1.83 30.50 16.64
N ARG A 147 -1.73 29.44 17.44
CA ARG A 147 -2.29 29.43 18.82
C ARG A 147 -1.75 30.57 19.69
N ALA A 148 -0.45 30.84 19.63
CA ALA A 148 0.18 31.89 20.41
C ALA A 148 -0.32 33.32 20.07
N PRO A 149 -0.26 33.78 18.80
CA PRO A 149 -0.80 35.10 18.45
C PRO A 149 -2.31 35.19 18.65
N LEU A 150 -3.06 34.09 18.49
CA LEU A 150 -4.51 34.09 18.71
C LEU A 150 -4.88 34.26 20.18
N ALA A 151 -4.16 33.57 21.07
CA ALA A 151 -4.30 33.76 22.52
C ALA A 151 -3.99 35.21 22.93
N ASN A 152 -2.95 35.81 22.32
CA ASN A 152 -2.60 37.20 22.55
C ASN A 152 -3.68 38.17 22.06
N ILE A 153 -4.20 37.96 20.84
CA ILE A 153 -5.30 38.76 20.28
C ILE A 153 -6.51 38.68 21.19
N LYS A 154 -6.92 37.46 21.58
CA LYS A 154 -8.05 37.24 22.48
C LYS A 154 -7.85 37.94 23.82
N GLY A 155 -6.70 37.77 24.46
CA GLY A 155 -6.39 38.42 25.74
C GLY A 155 -6.39 39.95 25.64
N LEU A 156 -5.82 40.51 24.57
CA LEU A 156 -5.83 41.96 24.33
C LEU A 156 -7.25 42.49 24.12
N THR A 157 -8.09 41.79 23.34
CA THR A 157 -9.50 42.19 23.17
C THR A 157 -10.27 42.14 24.49
N GLU A 158 -10.03 41.12 25.32
CA GLU A 158 -10.65 40.99 26.64
C GLU A 158 -10.21 42.12 27.56
N LEU A 159 -8.91 42.42 27.64
CA LEU A 159 -8.39 43.52 28.46
C LEU A 159 -8.93 44.89 28.03
N LEU A 160 -9.00 45.15 26.72
CA LEU A 160 -9.56 46.39 26.18
C LEU A 160 -11.06 46.52 26.49
N SER A 161 -11.81 45.41 26.47
CA SER A 161 -13.24 45.40 26.85
C SER A 161 -13.47 45.61 28.36
N LEU A 162 -12.49 45.29 29.20
CA LEU A 162 -12.57 45.40 30.66
C LEU A 162 -12.12 46.76 31.21
N GLN A 163 -11.59 47.65 30.37
CA GLN A 163 -11.07 48.95 30.78
C GLN A 163 -12.21 49.92 31.13
N ALA A 164 -12.79 49.73 32.32
CA ALA A 164 -13.84 50.58 32.88
C ALA A 164 -13.30 52.00 33.12
N GLY A 165 -13.65 52.94 32.23
CA GLY A 165 -13.41 54.38 32.43
C GLY A 165 -12.68 55.10 31.29
N ALA A 166 -12.17 54.40 30.27
CA ALA A 166 -11.84 55.06 29.01
C ALA A 166 -13.15 55.36 28.26
N VAL A 167 -13.22 56.45 27.48
CA VAL A 167 -14.31 56.66 26.53
C VAL A 167 -14.16 55.60 25.44
N ILE A 168 -14.68 54.40 25.73
CA ILE A 168 -14.89 53.38 24.73
C ILE A 168 -16.15 53.83 24.00
N ASP A 169 -15.97 54.46 22.85
CA ASP A 169 -17.10 54.80 21.99
C ASP A 169 -17.67 53.54 21.34
N ALA A 170 -18.86 53.69 20.74
CA ALA A 170 -19.55 52.57 20.10
C ALA A 170 -18.74 51.94 18.97
N GLU A 171 -17.90 52.72 18.29
CA GLU A 171 -17.06 52.29 17.17
C GLU A 171 -15.92 51.38 17.65
N LEU A 172 -15.25 51.72 18.77
CA LEU A 172 -14.22 50.87 19.37
C LEU A 172 -14.81 49.54 19.90
N MET A 173 -16.01 49.56 20.50
CA MET A 173 -16.70 48.33 20.91
C MET A 173 -17.05 47.44 19.72
N GLU A 174 -17.47 48.03 18.60
CA GLU A 174 -17.77 47.31 17.36
C GLU A 174 -16.51 46.68 16.77
N MET A 175 -15.41 47.44 16.66
CA MET A 175 -14.12 46.95 16.18
C MET A 175 -13.56 45.81 17.04
N LEU A 176 -13.68 45.90 18.38
CA LEU A 176 -13.27 44.83 19.29
C LEU A 176 -14.14 43.58 19.12
N GLY A 177 -15.44 43.74 18.91
CA GLY A 177 -16.36 42.66 18.59
C GLY A 177 -15.98 41.93 17.30
N MET A 178 -15.68 42.68 16.24
CA MET A 178 -15.23 42.12 14.95
C MET A 178 -13.90 41.38 15.09
N LEU A 179 -12.93 41.96 15.80
CA LEU A 179 -11.59 41.37 15.97
C LEU A 179 -11.64 40.09 16.81
N LYS A 180 -12.48 40.05 17.85
CA LYS A 180 -12.76 38.83 18.61
C LYS A 180 -13.42 37.76 17.74
N ALA A 181 -14.44 38.12 16.95
CA ALA A 181 -15.12 37.18 16.06
C ALA A 181 -14.18 36.56 15.01
N GLU A 182 -13.30 37.37 14.40
CA GLU A 182 -12.29 36.86 13.45
C GLU A 182 -11.23 35.99 14.14
N SER A 183 -10.84 36.32 15.37
CA SER A 183 -9.97 35.47 16.18
C SER A 183 -10.61 34.10 16.47
N GLU A 184 -11.89 34.06 16.80
CA GLU A 184 -12.62 32.80 17.04
C GLU A 184 -12.81 31.99 15.75
N LYS A 185 -13.10 32.64 14.62
CA LYS A 185 -13.16 31.98 13.31
C LYS A 185 -11.82 31.31 12.96
N LEU A 186 -10.71 32.02 13.15
CA LEU A 186 -9.39 31.47 12.85
C LEU A 186 -9.05 30.27 13.77
N ASP A 187 -9.44 30.30 15.04
CA ASP A 187 -9.26 29.16 15.95
C ASP A 187 -10.03 27.93 15.45
N ASN A 188 -11.28 28.13 15.02
CA ASN A 188 -12.13 27.06 14.51
C ASN A 188 -11.56 26.46 13.21
N GLU A 189 -11.06 27.29 12.29
CA GLU A 189 -10.40 26.82 11.07
C GLU A 189 -9.15 25.99 11.37
N ILE A 190 -8.33 26.40 12.34
CA ILE A 190 -7.17 25.62 12.79
C ILE A 190 -7.59 24.25 13.33
N HIS A 191 -8.64 24.20 14.17
CA HIS A 191 -9.17 22.94 14.69
C HIS A 191 -9.71 22.05 13.57
N SER A 192 -10.39 22.63 12.57
CA SER A 192 -10.89 21.92 11.39
C SER A 192 -9.77 21.28 10.58
N ILE A 193 -8.69 22.03 10.27
CA ILE A 193 -7.53 21.51 9.52
C ILE A 193 -6.88 20.32 10.24
N VAL A 194 -6.69 20.43 11.56
CA VAL A 194 -6.14 19.34 12.39
C VAL A 194 -7.07 18.13 12.39
N GLY A 195 -8.38 18.36 12.47
CA GLY A 195 -9.42 17.32 12.40
C GLY A 195 -9.39 16.56 11.07
N LEU A 196 -9.44 17.27 9.94
CA LEU A 196 -9.39 16.69 8.60
C LEU A 196 -8.16 15.83 8.37
N THR A 197 -6.99 16.28 8.85
CA THR A 197 -5.74 15.53 8.75
C THR A 197 -5.83 14.19 9.48
N ASN A 198 -6.45 14.15 10.67
CA ASN A 198 -6.69 12.92 11.41
C ASN A 198 -7.71 11.99 10.74
N GLU A 199 -8.73 12.53 10.08
CA GLU A 199 -9.73 11.73 9.37
C GLU A 199 -9.16 11.04 8.12
N ILE A 200 -8.29 11.74 7.38
CA ILE A 200 -7.56 11.18 6.22
C ILE A 200 -6.74 9.96 6.66
N LYS A 201 -6.02 10.07 7.79
CA LYS A 201 -5.23 8.97 8.37
C LYS A 201 -6.08 7.74 8.72
N LEU A 202 -7.26 7.96 9.30
CA LEU A 202 -8.18 6.89 9.67
C LEU A 202 -8.94 6.29 8.47
N GLY A 203 -8.68 6.77 7.25
CA GLY A 203 -9.34 6.32 6.02
C GLY A 203 -10.84 6.64 6.01
N LYS A 204 -11.31 7.56 6.86
CA LYS A 204 -12.74 7.87 7.01
C LYS A 204 -13.29 8.73 5.87
N VAL A 205 -12.42 9.49 5.20
CA VAL A 205 -12.78 10.38 4.07
C VAL A 205 -13.24 9.59 2.83
N PHE A 206 -12.94 8.30 2.74
CA PHE A 206 -13.27 7.46 1.57
C PHE A 206 -14.49 6.55 1.76
N ARG A 207 -15.20 6.65 2.89
CA ARG A 207 -16.44 5.91 3.14
C ARG A 207 -17.64 6.77 2.75
N ASN A 208 -17.96 6.79 1.45
CA ASN A 208 -19.26 7.22 0.94
C ASN A 208 -20.06 5.99 0.50
#